data_AF-A0A8X8LBN4-F1
#
_entry.id   AF-A0A8X8LBN4-F1
#
_cell.length_a   1.000
_cell.length_b   1.000
_cell.length_c   1.000
_cell.angle_alpha   90.00
_cell.angle_beta   90.00
_cell.angle_gamma   90.00
#
_symmetry.space_group_name_H-M   'P 1'
#
loop_
_entity.id
_entity.type
_entity.pdbx_description
1 polymer ?
#
loop_
_entity_poly.entity_id
_entity_poly.type
_entity_poly.pdbx_seq_one_letter_code
_entity_poly.pdbx_strand_id
1 'polypeptide(L)' 'MDCYRCGGNGDVECSQCHGQGFVNQDTPCPHCHGEGFHICQTCLGNGAID' A
#
# COMPACT_ATOMS: atom_id res chain seq x y z
N MET A 1 16.46 -5.17 -9.61
CA MET A 1 16.72 -3.94 -8.81
C MET A 1 15.56 -3.73 -7.85
N ASP A 2 15.80 -3.25 -6.62
CA ASP A 2 14.68 -2.98 -5.70
C ASP A 2 13.74 -1.91 -6.30
N CYS A 3 12.44 -2.12 -6.17
CA CYS A 3 11.47 -1.19 -6.70
C CYS A 3 11.50 0.10 -5.89
N TYR A 4 12.02 1.18 -6.49
CA TYR A 4 12.15 2.50 -5.85
C TYR A 4 10.84 3.06 -5.28
N ARG A 5 9.69 2.64 -5.82
CA ARG A 5 8.38 3.13 -5.38
C ARG A 5 7.92 2.50 -4.06
N CYS A 6 8.26 1.24 -3.81
CA CYS A 6 7.91 0.54 -2.55
C CYS A 6 9.13 0.23 -1.68
N GLY A 7 10.33 0.64 -2.09
CA GLY A 7 11.57 0.37 -1.36
C GLY A 7 11.88 -1.12 -1.18
N GLY A 8 11.37 -1.99 -2.06
CA GLY A 8 11.55 -3.45 -1.94
C GLY A 8 10.38 -4.21 -1.33
N ASN A 9 9.40 -3.57 -0.70
CA ASN A 9 8.32 -4.27 0.02
C ASN A 9 7.30 -4.96 -0.89
N GLY A 10 6.99 -4.37 -2.04
CA GLY A 10 5.94 -4.86 -2.94
C GLY A 10 4.57 -4.19 -2.72
N ASP A 11 4.39 -3.50 -1.61
CA ASP A 11 3.20 -2.70 -1.29
C ASP A 11 3.57 -1.23 -1.02
N VAL A 12 2.57 -0.36 -1.08
CA VAL A 12 2.67 1.04 -0.72
C VAL A 12 1.61 1.38 0.30
N GLU A 13 2.01 2.11 1.34
CA GLU A 13 1.09 2.55 2.39
C GLU A 13 -0.05 3.39 1.79
N CYS A 14 -1.28 3.12 2.23
CA CYS A 14 -2.42 3.94 1.85
C CYS A 14 -2.30 5.31 2.51
N SER A 15 -2.09 6.35 1.70
CA SER A 15 -1.91 7.72 2.19
C SER A 15 -3.14 8.29 2.90
N GLN A 16 -4.34 7.73 2.68
CA GLN A 16 -5.56 8.22 3.30
C GLN A 16 -5.71 7.74 4.75
N CYS A 17 -5.28 6.52 5.06
CA CYS A 17 -5.36 5.96 6.42
C CYS A 17 -3.99 5.75 7.07
N HIS A 18 -2.90 6.14 6.40
CA HIS A 18 -1.52 5.99 6.88
C HIS A 18 -1.23 4.58 7.41
N GLY A 19 -1.60 3.56 6.62
CA GLY A 19 -1.35 2.16 6.98
C GLY A 19 -2.34 1.56 7.99
N GLN A 20 -3.27 2.35 8.54
CA GLN A 20 -4.18 1.86 9.57
C GLN A 20 -5.32 0.99 9.03
N GLY A 21 -5.70 1.17 7.76
CA GLY A 21 -6.86 0.51 7.15
C GLY A 21 -8.19 1.18 7.46
N PHE A 22 -8.24 2.13 8.39
CA PHE A 22 -9.46 2.82 8.80
C PHE A 22 -9.24 4.34 8.82
N VAL A 23 -10.25 5.12 8.45
CA VAL A 23 -10.21 6.59 8.55
C VAL A 23 -10.82 7.11 9.85
N ASN A 24 -11.63 6.28 10.52
CA ASN A 24 -12.21 6.49 11.85
C ASN A 24 -12.33 5.13 12.56
N GLN A 25 -12.62 5.10 13.87
CA GLN A 25 -12.61 3.87 14.69
C GLN A 25 -13.30 2.65 14.06
N ASP A 26 -14.41 2.83 13.33
CA ASP A 26 -15.15 1.73 12.71
C ASP A 26 -15.40 1.94 11.21
N THR A 27 -14.75 2.94 10.59
CA THR A 27 -14.96 3.25 9.16
C THR A 27 -13.77 2.76 8.35
N PRO A 28 -13.90 1.64 7.60
CA PRO A 28 -12.83 1.16 6.73
C PRO A 28 -12.47 2.24 5.71
N CYS A 29 -11.19 2.38 5.47
CA CYS A 29 -10.69 3.37 4.54
C CYS A 29 -11.27 3.08 3.15
N PRO A 30 -12.00 4.02 2.53
CA PRO A 30 -12.64 3.78 1.24
C PRO A 30 -11.62 3.67 0.10
N HIS A 31 -10.40 4.18 0.28
CA HIS A 31 -9.36 4.10 -0.74
C HIS A 31 -8.75 2.69 -0.81
N CYS A 32 -8.32 2.12 0.33
CA CYS A 32 -7.74 0.78 0.40
C CYS A 32 -8.73 -0.31 0.84
N HIS A 33 -10.02 0.02 0.98
CA HIS A 33 -11.09 -0.89 1.40
C HIS A 33 -10.83 -1.64 2.71
N GLY A 34 -10.08 -1.05 3.66
CA GLY A 34 -9.74 -1.70 4.92
C GLY A 34 -8.32 -2.28 5.00
N GLU A 35 -7.62 -2.41 3.88
CA GLU A 35 -6.33 -3.14 3.83
C GLU A 35 -5.15 -2.37 4.47
N GLY A 36 -5.23 -1.04 4.53
CA GLY A 36 -4.13 -0.17 4.98
C GLY A 36 -3.05 0.08 3.92
N PHE A 37 -2.94 -0.80 2.94
CA PHE A 37 -1.90 -0.78 1.91
C PHE A 37 -2.49 -1.04 0.52
N HIS A 38 -1.73 -0.69 -0.50
CA HIS A 38 -2.01 -1.03 -1.90
C HIS A 38 -0.85 -1.81 -2.49
N ILE A 39 -1.15 -2.79 -3.33
CA ILE A 39 -0.12 -3.42 -4.15
C ILE A 39 0.61 -2.35 -4.96
N CYS A 40 1.94 -2.35 -4.86
CA CYS A 40 2.77 -1.48 -5.65
C CYS A 40 2.62 -1.85 -7.11
N GLN A 41 1.88 -1.04 -7.86
CA GLN A 41 1.59 -1.29 -9.28
C GLN A 41 2.86 -1.25 -10.16
N THR A 42 3.96 -0.69 -9.65
CA THR A 42 5.21 -0.59 -10.39
C THR A 42 5.97 -1.92 -10.44
N CYS A 43 5.93 -2.71 -9.35
CA CYS A 43 6.53 -4.05 -9.31
C CYS A 43 5.47 -5.17 -9.27
N LEU A 44 4.18 -4.82 -9.35
CA LEU A 44 3.04 -5.74 -9.24
C LEU A 44 3.08 -6.62 -7.98
N GLY A 45 3.59 -6.09 -6.87
CA GLY A 45 3.71 -6.85 -5.61
C GLY A 45 5.04 -7.57 -5.41
N ASN A 46 5.91 -7.63 -6.42
CA ASN A 46 7.13 -8.44 -6.34
C ASN A 46 8.28 -7.77 -5.59
N GLY A 47 8.16 -6.50 -5.20
CA GLY A 47 9.22 -5.74 -4.52
C GLY A 47 10.39 -5.33 -5.41
N ALA A 48 10.55 -5.93 -6.59
CA ALA A 48 11.63 -5.65 -7.53
C ALA A 48 11.10 -5.22 -8.91
N ILE A 49 11.89 -4.41 -9.59
CA ILE A 49 11.78 -4.16 -11.04
C ILE A 49 13.07 -4.66 -11.68
N ASP A 50 12.94 -5.44 -12.74
CA ASP A 50 14.07 -5.93 -13.54
C ASP A 50 14.41 -4.92 -14.64
#